data_AF-A0A1G6I5H8-F1
#
_entry.id   AF-A0A1G6I5H8-F1
#
_cell.length_a   1.000
_cell.length_b   1.000
_cell.length_c   1.000
_cell.angle_alpha   90.00
_cell.angle_beta   90.00
_cell.angle_gamma   90.00
#
_symmetry.space_group_name_H-M   'P 1'
#
loop_
_entity.id
_entity.type
_entity.pdbx_description
1 polymer ?
#
loop_
_entity_poly.entity_id
_entity_poly.type
_entity_poly.pdbx_seq_one_letter_code
_entity_poly.pdbx_strand_id
1 'polypeptide(L)'
;MSMEERIQAFYRQSGGPNNPQIPELLEKHLLYGKDHGMDGYKETFEDAVMDTVLQDPSLLLLYERFQRWRLNRDQERNQSQQLEETIKGLEREVRELKEKLNQRA
;
A
#
# COMPACT_ATOMS: atom_id res chain seq x y z
N MET A 1 25.21 14.36 10.11
CA MET A 1 24.99 15.73 9.58
C MET A 1 23.55 16.10 9.82
N SER A 2 23.29 17.25 10.43
CA SER A 2 21.92 17.76 10.59
C SER A 2 21.39 18.35 9.27
N MET A 3 20.08 18.58 9.22
CA MET A 3 19.44 19.22 8.07
C MET A 3 19.95 20.66 7.88
N GLU A 4 20.11 21.41 8.97
CA GLU A 4 20.70 22.75 8.96
C GLU A 4 22.12 22.77 8.37
N GLU A 5 22.97 21.81 8.71
CA GLU A 5 24.35 21.72 8.20
C GLU A 5 24.37 21.49 6.67
N ARG A 6 23.47 20.64 6.17
CA ARG A 6 23.30 20.36 4.75
C ARG A 6 22.82 21.60 3.98
N ILE A 7 21.84 22.30 4.52
CA ILE A 7 21.30 23.54 3.93
C ILE A 7 22.40 24.61 3.85
N GLN A 8 23.17 24.79 4.93
CA GLN A 8 24.27 25.76 4.95
C GLN A 8 25.41 25.38 4.00
N ALA A 9 25.68 24.09 3.81
CA ALA A 9 26.66 23.61 2.82
C ALA A 9 26.19 23.91 1.39
N PHE A 10 24.93 23.63 1.07
CA PHE A 10 24.32 23.94 -0.23
C PHE A 10 24.41 25.43 -0.57
N TYR A 11 24.04 26.32 0.36
CA TYR A 11 24.14 27.76 0.14
C TYR A 11 25.58 28.21 -0.06
N ARG A 12 26.54 27.66 0.67
CA ARG A 12 27.97 27.98 0.46
C ARG A 12 28.48 27.56 -0.92
N GLN A 13 28.09 26.37 -1.39
CA GLN A 13 28.44 25.88 -2.73
C GLN A 13 27.76 26.69 -3.84
N SER A 14 26.55 27.17 -3.59
CA SER A 14 25.75 27.94 -4.54
C SER A 14 26.09 29.44 -4.56
N GLY A 15 27.21 29.87 -4.00
CA GLY A 15 27.62 31.29 -4.02
C GLY A 15 27.01 32.17 -2.92
N GLY A 16 26.45 31.56 -1.87
CA GLY A 16 25.85 32.22 -0.70
C GLY A 16 24.35 32.48 -0.84
N PRO A 17 23.64 32.78 0.28
CA PRO A 17 22.18 32.88 0.34
C PRO A 17 21.57 34.00 -0.53
N ASN A 18 22.38 34.92 -1.04
CA ASN A 18 21.95 36.04 -1.88
C ASN A 18 22.17 35.79 -3.38
N ASN A 19 22.55 34.58 -3.80
CA ASN A 19 22.68 34.29 -5.23
C ASN A 19 21.29 34.25 -5.90
N PRO A 20 21.01 35.11 -6.91
CA PRO A 20 19.72 35.16 -7.61
C PRO A 20 19.37 33.85 -8.34
N GLN A 21 20.35 32.96 -8.56
CA GLN A 21 20.17 31.66 -9.21
C GLN A 21 19.78 30.54 -8.24
N ILE A 22 19.76 30.80 -6.92
CA ILE A 22 19.36 29.80 -5.92
C ILE A 22 18.00 29.15 -6.23
N PRO A 23 16.95 29.90 -6.60
CA PRO A 23 15.65 29.29 -6.89
C PRO A 23 15.74 28.26 -8.04
N GLU A 24 16.47 28.60 -9.11
CA GLU A 24 16.66 27.71 -10.27
C GLU A 24 17.55 26.50 -9.92
N LEU A 25 18.60 26.71 -9.11
CA LEU A 25 19.48 25.64 -8.64
C LEU A 25 18.74 24.67 -7.69
N LEU A 26 17.89 25.20 -6.82
CA LEU A 26 17.06 24.42 -5.92
C LEU A 26 16.01 23.62 -6.69
N GLU A 27 15.34 24.23 -7.67
CA GLU A 27 14.38 23.56 -8.54
C GLU A 27 15.05 22.40 -9.30
N LYS A 28 16.22 22.64 -9.90
CA LYS A 28 17.00 21.57 -10.55
C LYS A 28 17.43 20.48 -9.56
N HIS A 29 17.79 20.85 -8.32
CA HIS A 29 18.15 19.87 -7.29
C HIS A 29 16.96 19.05 -6.80
N LEU A 30 15.75 19.62 -6.79
CA LEU A 30 14.50 18.91 -6.46
C LEU A 30 13.94 18.07 -7.63
N LEU A 31 14.41 18.30 -8.84
CA LEU A 31 14.00 17.55 -10.04
C LEU A 31 15.01 16.47 -10.43
N TYR A 32 16.31 16.73 -10.21
CA TYR A 32 17.42 15.91 -10.69
C TYR A 32 18.45 15.60 -9.60
N GLY A 33 18.14 15.90 -8.34
CA GLY A 33 19.01 15.61 -7.21
C GLY A 33 19.23 14.10 -7.07
N LYS A 34 20.43 13.74 -6.63
CA LYS A 34 20.84 12.35 -6.38
C LYS A 34 20.02 11.63 -5.31
N ASP A 35 19.26 12.39 -4.52
CA ASP A 35 18.34 11.92 -3.47
C ASP A 35 16.93 11.63 -4.00
N HIS A 36 16.68 11.80 -5.31
CA HIS A 36 15.50 11.28 -5.97
C HIS A 36 15.75 9.81 -6.35
N GLY A 37 14.77 8.94 -6.09
CA GLY A 37 14.81 7.53 -6.49
C GLY A 37 15.11 7.34 -7.99
N MET A 38 15.32 6.08 -8.41
CA MET A 38 15.76 5.72 -9.78
C MET A 38 15.10 6.58 -10.88
N ASP A 39 15.92 7.14 -11.79
CA ASP A 39 15.44 7.94 -12.92
C ASP A 39 14.36 7.17 -13.71
N GLY A 40 13.16 7.74 -13.79
CA GLY A 40 11.99 7.15 -14.47
C GLY A 40 11.12 6.23 -13.61
N TYR A 41 11.50 5.96 -12.36
CA TYR A 41 10.71 5.23 -11.39
C TYR A 41 10.02 6.22 -10.43
N LYS A 42 8.70 6.35 -10.54
CA LYS A 42 7.93 7.16 -9.60
C LYS A 42 7.73 6.32 -8.34
N GLU A 43 8.54 6.58 -7.31
CA GLU A 43 8.34 5.97 -5.99
C GLU A 43 6.90 6.17 -5.55
N THR A 44 6.21 5.05 -5.32
CA THR A 44 4.88 5.10 -4.71
C THR A 44 5.02 5.12 -3.19
N PHE A 45 3.94 5.49 -2.51
CA PHE A 45 3.94 5.45 -1.04
C PHE A 45 4.19 4.03 -0.53
N GLU A 46 3.68 3.02 -1.25
CA GLU A 46 3.89 1.61 -0.95
C GLU A 46 5.36 1.21 -1.04
N ASP A 47 6.10 1.73 -2.02
CA ASP A 47 7.54 1.46 -2.18
C ASP A 47 8.34 2.01 -0.98
N ALA A 48 8.04 3.23 -0.56
CA ALA A 48 8.69 3.84 0.61
C ALA A 48 8.39 3.07 1.92
N VAL A 49 7.17 2.58 2.07
CA VAL A 49 6.78 1.73 3.21
C VAL A 49 7.52 0.39 3.15
N MET A 50 7.61 -0.22 1.96
CA MET A 50 8.32 -1.49 1.78
C MET A 50 9.81 -1.36 2.10
N ASP A 51 10.46 -0.30 1.63
CA ASP A 51 11.86 -0.03 1.94
C ASP A 51 12.09 0.15 3.44
N THR A 52 11.19 0.86 4.12
CA THR A 52 11.26 1.04 5.59
C THR A 52 11.14 -0.30 6.32
N VAL A 53 10.22 -1.16 5.91
CA VAL A 53 10.03 -2.49 6.53
C VAL A 53 11.21 -3.42 6.24
N LEU A 54 11.80 -3.34 5.04
CA LEU A 54 12.96 -4.16 4.67
C LEU A 54 14.25 -3.73 5.38
N GLN A 55 14.42 -2.44 5.65
CA GLN A 55 15.58 -1.89 6.35
C GLN A 55 15.55 -2.16 7.87
N ASP A 56 14.38 -2.44 8.45
CA ASP A 56 14.24 -2.77 9.88
C ASP A 56 13.70 -4.20 10.09
N PRO A 57 14.56 -5.16 10.47
CA PRO A 57 14.14 -6.54 10.73
C PRO A 57 13.04 -6.71 11.79
N SER A 58 12.87 -5.74 12.70
CA SER A 58 11.82 -5.80 13.72
C SER A 58 10.42 -5.58 13.14
N LEU A 59 10.33 -4.82 12.04
CA LEU A 59 9.07 -4.53 11.35
C LEU A 59 8.60 -5.71 10.49
N LEU A 60 9.51 -6.60 10.07
CA LEU A 60 9.17 -7.79 9.27
C LEU A 60 8.15 -8.70 9.97
N LEU A 61 8.28 -8.89 11.29
CA LEU A 61 7.35 -9.71 12.07
C LEU A 61 5.93 -9.10 12.12
N LEU A 62 5.86 -7.78 12.24
CA LEU A 62 4.59 -7.05 12.24
C LEU A 62 3.94 -7.09 10.84
N TYR A 63 4.76 -6.92 9.81
CA TYR A 63 4.32 -7.01 8.42
C TYR A 63 3.78 -8.39 8.06
N GLU A 64 4.49 -9.46 8.41
CA GLU A 64 4.04 -10.84 8.20
C GLU A 64 2.70 -11.10 8.90
N ARG A 65 2.58 -10.68 10.16
CA ARG A 65 1.34 -10.83 10.93
C ARG A 65 0.17 -10.07 10.29
N PHE A 66 0.42 -8.85 9.82
CA PHE A 66 -0.58 -8.05 9.11
C PHE A 66 -1.01 -8.71 7.80
N GLN A 67 -0.06 -9.23 7.01
CA GLN A 67 -0.37 -9.96 5.77
C GLN A 67 -1.23 -11.20 6.03
N ARG A 68 -0.87 -12.02 7.03
CA ARG A 68 -1.67 -13.20 7.42
C ARG A 68 -3.08 -12.81 7.85
N TRP A 69 -3.21 -11.75 8.65
CA TRP A 69 -4.51 -11.24 9.06
C TRP A 69 -5.37 -10.78 7.88
N ARG A 70 -4.77 -10.08 6.90
CA ARG A 70 -5.45 -9.64 5.69
C ARG A 70 -5.98 -10.82 4.86
N LEU A 71 -5.14 -11.83 4.65
CA LEU A 71 -5.51 -13.04 3.90
C LEU A 71 -6.65 -13.81 4.58
N ASN A 72 -6.59 -13.95 5.90
CA ASN A 72 -7.65 -14.63 6.66
C ASN A 72 -9.00 -13.91 6.51
N ARG A 73 -9.02 -12.57 6.52
CA ARG A 73 -10.26 -11.80 6.32
C ARG A 73 -10.84 -11.98 4.92
N ASP A 74 -10.00 -12.02 3.90
CA ASP A 74 -10.45 -12.26 2.53
C ASP A 74 -11.00 -13.70 2.39
N GLN A 75 -10.36 -14.68 3.04
CA GLN A 75 -10.84 -16.06 3.07
C GLN A 75 -12.17 -16.21 3.81
N GLU A 76 -12.33 -15.60 4.99
CA GLU A 76 -13.59 -15.60 5.75
C GLU A 76 -14.73 -14.97 4.96
N ARG A 77 -14.45 -13.88 4.23
CA ARG A 77 -15.42 -13.21 3.37
C ARG A 77 -15.86 -14.11 2.21
N ASN A 78 -14.91 -14.78 1.55
CA ASN A 78 -15.22 -15.70 0.46
C ASN A 78 -15.99 -16.94 0.95
N GLN A 79 -15.62 -17.49 2.10
CA GLN A 79 -16.36 -18.61 2.72
C GLN A 79 -17.80 -18.19 3.06
N SER A 80 -17.99 -16.99 3.61
CA SER A 80 -19.32 -16.47 3.93
C SER A 80 -20.20 -16.34 2.69
N GLN A 81 -19.63 -15.87 1.57
CA GLN A 81 -20.34 -15.80 0.28
C GLN A 81 -20.73 -17.19 -0.23
N GLN A 82 -19.82 -18.15 -0.18
CA GLN A 82 -20.11 -19.55 -0.59
C GLN A 82 -21.19 -20.19 0.29
N LEU A 83 -21.16 -19.96 1.60
CA LEU A 83 -22.22 -20.43 2.51
C LEU A 83 -23.57 -19.81 2.15
N GLU A 84 -23.61 -18.51 1.86
CA GLU A 84 -24.85 -17.82 1.48
C GLU A 84 -25.45 -18.39 0.19
N GLU A 85 -24.61 -18.66 -0.82
CA GLU A 85 -25.04 -19.31 -2.06
C GLU A 85 -25.59 -20.71 -1.82
N THR A 86 -24.93 -21.48 -0.95
CA THR A 86 -25.35 -22.84 -0.59
C THR A 86 -26.71 -22.82 0.10
N ILE A 87 -26.92 -21.91 1.07
CA ILE A 87 -28.20 -21.75 1.76
C ILE A 87 -29.30 -21.39 0.75
N LYS A 88 -29.05 -20.44 -0.15
CA LYS A 88 -30.01 -20.08 -1.21
C LYS A 88 -30.32 -21.23 -2.16
N GLY A 89 -29.36 -22.14 -2.40
CA GLY A 89 -29.57 -23.37 -3.15
C GLY A 89 -30.51 -24.32 -2.41
N LEU A 90 -30.21 -24.62 -1.16
CA LEU A 90 -31.00 -25.50 -0.30
C LEU A 90 -32.44 -24.98 -0.09
N GLU A 91 -32.62 -23.67 0.10
CA GLU A 91 -33.95 -23.06 0.21
C GLU A 91 -34.81 -23.27 -1.03
N ARG A 92 -34.19 -23.21 -2.22
CA ARG A 92 -34.88 -23.49 -3.49
C ARG A 92 -35.25 -24.96 -3.60
N GLU A 93 -34.32 -25.87 -3.30
CA GLU A 93 -34.58 -27.31 -3.33
C GLU A 93 -35.69 -27.73 -2.36
N VAL A 94 -35.68 -27.19 -1.13
CA VAL A 94 -36.74 -27.43 -0.15
C VAL A 94 -38.09 -26.92 -0.65
N ARG A 95 -38.11 -25.75 -1.30
CA ARG A 95 -39.35 -25.20 -1.88
C ARG A 95 -39.90 -26.10 -2.98
N GLU A 96 -39.05 -26.54 -3.91
CA GLU A 96 -39.43 -27.46 -4.98
C GLU A 96 -39.91 -28.81 -4.45
N LEU A 97 -39.26 -29.36 -3.43
CA LEU A 97 -39.67 -30.61 -2.80
C LEU A 97 -41.03 -30.47 -2.10
N LYS A 98 -41.27 -29.35 -1.42
CA LYS A 98 -42.58 -29.04 -0.82
C LYS A 98 -43.66 -28.96 -1.89
N GLU A 99 -43.40 -28.29 -3.02
CA GLU A 99 -44.35 -28.19 -4.13
C GLU A 99 -44.66 -29.55 -4.75
N LYS A 100 -43.63 -30.39 -4.98
CA LYS A 100 -43.80 -31.75 -5.51
C LYS A 100 -44.59 -32.67 -4.57
N LEU A 101 -44.40 -32.53 -3.26
CA LEU A 101 -45.17 -33.27 -2.26
C LEU A 101 -46.63 -32.82 -2.24
N ASN A 102 -46.88 -31.52 -2.34
CA ASN A 102 -48.23 -30.95 -2.34
C ASN A 102 -49.02 -31.28 -3.62
N GLN A 103 -48.35 -31.57 -4.73
CA GLN A 103 -48.97 -32.06 -5.98
C GLN A 103 -49.26 -33.57 -5.97
N ARG A 104 -48.70 -34.33 -5.02
CA ARG A 104 -48.89 -35.78 -4.88
C ARG A 104 -49.87 -36.17 -3.76
N ALA A 105 -50.33 -35.21 -2.96
CA ALA A 105 -51.39 -35.36 -1.97
C ALA A 105 -52.75 -34.99 -2.59
#